data_AF-A0A7J7I584-F1
#
_entry.id   AF-A0A7J7I584-F1
#
_cell.length_a   1.000
_cell.length_b   1.000
_cell.length_c   1.000
_cell.angle_alpha   90.00
_cell.angle_beta   90.00
_cell.angle_gamma   90.00
#
_symmetry.space_group_name_H-M   'P 1'
#
loop_
_entity.id
_entity.type
_entity.pdbx_description
1 polymer ?
#
loop_
_entity_poly.entity_id
_entity_poly.type
_entity_poly.pdbx_seq_one_letter_code
_entity_poly.pdbx_strand_id
1 'polypeptide(L)'
;MVVVLVVGGPAPASAALSAAECKEERRVGINACKPVVYGKLPTPECCERVRVSHIECVCPVITPKLAALIDVNRAVRLVEGCGRRVPRHFKCGSK
;
A
#
# COMPACT_ATOMS: atom_id res chain seq x y z
N MET A 1 -2.98 -19.36 -28.55
CA MET A 1 -3.68 -20.15 -27.52
C MET A 1 -2.77 -20.25 -26.31
N VAL A 2 -3.07 -19.55 -25.22
CA VAL A 2 -2.30 -19.68 -23.98
C VAL A 2 -3.20 -20.40 -23.00
N VAL A 3 -2.85 -21.64 -22.68
CA VAL A 3 -3.58 -22.46 -21.71
C VAL A 3 -2.79 -22.37 -20.40
N VAL A 4 -3.28 -21.58 -19.44
CA VAL A 4 -2.82 -21.67 -18.05
C VAL A 4 -3.88 -22.44 -17.29
N LEU A 5 -3.63 -23.74 -17.11
CA LEU A 5 -4.46 -24.61 -16.28
C LEU A 5 -4.18 -24.30 -14.81
N VAL A 6 -5.03 -23.47 -14.19
CA VAL A 6 -5.10 -23.37 -12.73
C VAL A 6 -6.13 -24.39 -12.24
N VAL A 7 -5.65 -25.53 -11.75
CA VAL A 7 -6.45 -26.48 -10.98
C VAL A 7 -6.36 -26.06 -9.52
N GLY A 8 -7.47 -25.57 -8.96
CA GLY A 8 -7.61 -25.28 -7.53
C GLY A 8 -9.08 -25.36 -7.13
N GLY A 9 -9.41 -26.34 -6.29
CA GLY A 9 -10.78 -26.58 -5.79
C GLY A 9 -11.30 -25.45 -4.87
N PRO A 10 -12.58 -25.50 -4.46
CA PRO A 10 -13.22 -24.39 -3.78
C PRO A 10 -12.86 -24.40 -2.29
N ALA A 11 -12.05 -23.45 -1.85
CA ALA A 11 -11.92 -23.11 -0.44
C ALA A 11 -12.51 -21.71 -0.22
N PRO A 12 -13.58 -21.55 0.59
CA PRO A 12 -14.01 -20.25 1.05
C PRO A 12 -13.08 -19.86 2.22
N ALA A 13 -12.01 -19.16 1.90
CA ALA A 13 -11.19 -18.46 2.87
C ALA A 13 -10.86 -17.10 2.25
N SER A 14 -11.13 -16.01 2.97
CA SER A 14 -10.61 -14.70 2.65
C SER A 14 -9.15 -14.87 2.23
N ALA A 15 -8.83 -14.59 0.97
CA ALA A 15 -7.49 -14.81 0.43
C ALA A 15 -6.51 -13.97 1.24
N ALA A 16 -5.89 -14.57 2.25
CA ALA A 16 -4.84 -13.93 3.03
C ALA A 16 -3.70 -13.67 2.05
N LEU A 17 -3.43 -12.40 1.78
CA LEU A 17 -2.34 -11.98 0.91
C LEU A 17 -1.06 -12.69 1.33
N SER A 18 -0.36 -13.32 0.39
CA SER A 18 0.89 -13.98 0.69
C SER A 18 1.95 -12.96 1.09
N ALA A 19 2.86 -13.35 1.99
CA ALA A 19 4.02 -12.53 2.33
C ALA A 19 4.86 -12.16 1.08
N ALA A 20 4.86 -13.02 0.06
CA ALA A 20 5.53 -12.77 -1.21
C ALA A 20 4.85 -11.66 -2.02
N GLU A 21 3.51 -11.63 -2.05
CA GLU A 21 2.73 -10.60 -2.74
C GLU A 21 2.95 -9.23 -2.06
N CYS A 22 2.88 -9.19 -0.72
CA CYS A 22 3.18 -7.97 0.01
C CYS A 22 4.62 -7.48 -0.16
N LYS A 23 5.59 -8.38 -0.35
CA LYS A 23 6.98 -7.98 -0.60
C LYS A 23 7.10 -7.21 -1.90
N GLU A 24 6.48 -7.69 -2.97
CA GLU A 24 6.53 -7.02 -4.26
C GLU A 24 5.69 -5.74 -4.27
N GLU A 25 4.51 -5.75 -3.64
CA GLU A 25 3.70 -4.54 -3.48
C GLU A 25 4.47 -3.41 -2.80
N ARG A 26 5.17 -3.73 -1.71
CA ARG A 26 6.03 -2.77 -1.02
C ARG A 26 7.17 -2.30 -1.90
N ARG A 27 7.87 -3.21 -2.58
CA ARG A 27 9.03 -2.85 -3.41
C ARG A 27 8.64 -1.81 -4.46
N VAL A 28 7.56 -2.09 -5.20
CA VAL A 28 7.07 -1.20 -6.26
C VAL A 28 6.47 0.08 -5.67
N GLY A 29 5.69 -0.02 -4.59
CA GLY A 29 5.08 1.12 -3.93
C GLY A 29 6.11 2.10 -3.34
N ILE A 30 7.12 1.60 -2.64
CA ILE A 30 8.19 2.43 -2.05
C ILE A 30 8.99 3.14 -3.15
N ASN A 31 9.35 2.43 -4.23
CA ASN A 31 10.09 3.03 -5.33
C ASN A 31 9.30 4.14 -6.02
N ALA A 32 8.01 3.91 -6.30
CA ALA A 32 7.16 4.90 -6.94
C ALA A 32 6.87 6.10 -6.01
N CYS A 33 6.62 5.85 -4.73
CA CYS A 33 6.19 6.88 -3.78
C CYS A 33 7.32 7.49 -2.94
N LYS A 34 8.58 7.15 -3.22
CA LYS A 34 9.76 7.73 -2.56
C LYS A 34 9.72 9.28 -2.48
N PRO A 35 9.34 10.03 -3.54
CA PRO A 35 9.26 11.49 -3.46
C PRO A 35 8.27 12.01 -2.42
N VAL A 36 7.15 11.29 -2.20
CA VAL A 36 6.11 11.66 -1.23
C VAL A 36 6.65 11.62 0.20
N VAL A 37 7.51 10.63 0.50
CA VAL A 37 8.20 10.51 1.81
C VAL A 37 9.06 11.75 2.08
N TYR A 38 9.67 12.34 1.04
CA TYR A 38 10.44 13.59 1.14
C TYR A 38 9.59 14.86 0.98
N GLY A 39 8.27 14.74 1.05
CA GLY A 39 7.37 15.88 0.95
C GLY A 39 7.28 16.49 -0.45
N LYS A 40 7.46 15.69 -1.52
CA LYS A 40 7.13 16.07 -2.89
C LYS A 40 5.72 15.59 -3.26
N LEU A 41 5.20 16.09 -4.38
CA LEU A 41 3.93 15.61 -4.92
C LEU A 41 4.06 14.17 -5.44
N PRO A 42 3.00 13.34 -5.35
CA PRO A 42 3.00 12.00 -5.91
C PRO A 42 3.11 12.05 -7.43
N THR A 43 3.85 11.09 -8.00
CA THR A 43 3.83 10.83 -9.44
C THR A 43 2.55 10.06 -9.82
N PRO A 44 2.17 10.03 -11.11
CA PRO A 44 1.04 9.23 -11.57
C PRO A 44 1.17 7.74 -11.17
N GLU A 45 2.38 7.19 -11.31
CA GLU A 45 2.71 5.82 -10.92
C GLU A 45 2.51 5.60 -9.42
N CYS A 46 2.94 6.55 -8.58
CA CYS A 46 2.69 6.48 -7.14
C CYS A 46 1.19 6.48 -6.83
N CYS A 47 0.40 7.35 -7.48
CA CYS A 47 -1.04 7.38 -7.26
C CYS A 47 -1.73 6.08 -7.69
N GLU A 48 -1.29 5.44 -8.77
CA GLU A 48 -1.79 4.12 -9.17
C GLU A 48 -1.51 3.08 -8.08
N ARG A 49 -0.27 3.01 -7.59
CA ARG A 49 0.10 2.10 -6.49
C ARG A 49 -0.73 2.39 -5.23
N VAL A 50 -0.94 3.65 -4.87
CA VAL A 50 -1.74 4.04 -3.70
C VAL A 50 -3.20 3.57 -3.81
N ARG A 51 -3.78 3.53 -5.02
CA ARG A 51 -5.15 3.06 -5.25
C ARG A 51 -5.29 1.55 -5.10
N VAL A 52 -4.31 0.80 -5.59
CA VAL A 52 -4.38 -0.67 -5.73
C VAL A 52 -3.66 -1.43 -4.62
N SER A 53 -2.78 -0.79 -3.84
CA SER A 53 -2.02 -1.47 -2.79
C SER A 53 -2.91 -1.86 -1.61
N HIS A 54 -2.68 -3.07 -1.10
CA HIS A 54 -3.42 -3.58 0.05
C HIS A 54 -2.89 -2.96 1.34
N ILE A 55 -3.80 -2.54 2.22
CA ILE A 55 -3.43 -1.84 3.44
C ILE A 55 -2.64 -2.76 4.40
N GLU A 56 -2.93 -4.06 4.38
CA GLU A 56 -2.22 -5.12 5.12
C GLU A 56 -0.76 -5.20 4.68
N CYS A 57 -0.49 -5.02 3.38
CA CYS A 57 0.86 -4.98 2.85
C CYS A 57 1.57 -3.66 3.15
N VAL A 58 0.88 -2.52 3.27
CA VAL A 58 1.53 -1.22 3.51
C VAL A 58 1.81 -0.98 4.99
N CYS A 59 0.90 -1.37 5.87
CA CYS A 59 0.94 -0.97 7.27
C CYS A 59 2.22 -1.35 8.03
N PRO A 60 2.81 -2.55 7.85
CA PRO A 60 4.07 -2.88 8.52
C PRO A 60 5.30 -2.11 8.00
N VAL A 61 5.19 -1.31 6.93
CA VAL A 61 6.23 -0.34 6.51
C VAL A 61 6.09 0.97 7.29
N ILE A 62 4.86 1.33 7.68
CA ILE A 62 4.55 2.56 8.39
C ILE A 62 4.92 2.39 9.87
N THR A 63 6.21 2.53 10.15
CA THR A 63 6.74 2.44 11.51
C THR A 63 6.66 3.80 12.22
N PRO A 64 6.65 3.83 13.57
CA PRO A 64 6.72 5.08 14.32
C PRO A 64 7.97 5.90 13.98
N LYS A 65 9.10 5.22 13.70
CA LYS A 65 10.33 5.88 13.26
C LYS A 65 10.16 6.60 11.93
N LEU A 66 9.46 6.00 10.97
CA LEU A 66 9.15 6.65 9.70
C LEU A 66 8.17 7.82 9.91
N ALA A 67 7.12 7.62 10.71
CA ALA A 67 6.14 8.66 11.02
C ALA A 67 6.76 9.89 11.73
N ALA A 68 7.85 9.72 12.47
CA ALA A 68 8.58 10.82 13.08
C ALA A 68 9.42 11.64 12.08
N LEU A 69 9.72 11.08 10.90
CA LEU A 69 10.53 11.74 9.86
C LEU A 69 9.70 12.45 8.80
N ILE A 70 8.39 12.21 8.76
CA ILE A 70 7.50 12.74 7.72
C ILE A 70 6.31 13.48 8.32
N ASP A 71 5.78 14.44 7.58
CA ASP A 71 4.47 15.03 7.89
C ASP A 71 3.36 14.04 7.49
N VAL A 72 2.87 13.28 8.48
CA VAL A 72 1.81 12.29 8.30
C VAL A 72 0.52 12.94 7.78
N ASN A 73 0.16 14.13 8.25
CA ASN A 73 -1.06 14.81 7.81
C ASN A 73 -0.97 15.19 6.34
N ARG A 74 0.20 15.66 5.91
CA ARG A 74 0.45 15.95 4.50
C ARG A 74 0.44 14.68 3.65
N ALA A 75 1.06 13.60 4.11
CA ALA A 75 1.05 12.32 3.41
C ALA A 75 -0.39 11.80 3.22
N VAL A 76 -1.24 11.88 4.25
CA VAL A 76 -2.66 11.50 4.17
C VAL A 76 -3.38 12.32 3.10
N ARG A 77 -3.21 13.66 3.07
CA ARG A 77 -3.85 14.51 2.05
C ARG A 77 -3.41 14.16 0.64
N LEU A 78 -2.14 13.82 0.44
CA LEU A 78 -1.61 13.43 -0.89
C LEU A 78 -2.20 12.07 -1.32
N VAL A 79 -2.31 11.12 -0.40
CA VAL A 79 -2.95 9.81 -0.62
C VAL A 79 -4.43 9.95 -0.95
N GLU A 80 -5.15 10.81 -0.22
CA GLU A 80 -6.54 11.14 -0.50
C GLU A 80 -6.72 11.85 -1.84
N GLY A 81 -5.79 12.75 -2.20
CA GLY A 81 -5.74 13.39 -3.52
C GLY A 81 -5.50 12.40 -4.66
N CYS A 82 -4.79 11.29 -4.41
CA CYS A 82 -4.70 10.18 -5.34
C CYS A 82 -6.02 9.40 -5.47
N GLY A 83 -7.03 9.62 -4.62
CA GLY A 83 -8.32 8.92 -4.66
C GLY A 83 -8.45 7.74 -3.70
N ARG A 84 -7.48 7.54 -2.80
CA ARG A 84 -7.55 6.51 -1.75
C ARG A 84 -8.14 7.12 -0.48
N ARG A 85 -9.31 6.64 -0.05
CA ARG A 85 -9.92 7.09 1.20
C ARG A 85 -9.16 6.54 2.40
N VAL A 86 -8.75 7.41 3.31
CA VAL A 86 -8.15 7.03 4.60
C VAL A 86 -9.17 7.34 5.70
N PRO A 87 -9.71 6.32 6.39
CA PRO A 87 -10.66 6.55 7.47
C PRO A 87 -10.06 7.44 8.57
N ARG A 88 -10.90 8.29 9.19
CA ARG A 88 -10.46 9.05 10.35
C ARG A 88 -10.04 8.11 11.47
N HIS A 89 -8.98 8.47 12.18
CA HIS A 89 -8.38 7.65 13.25
C HIS A 89 -7.92 6.25 12.79
N PHE A 90 -7.70 6.05 11.49
CA PHE A 90 -7.10 4.83 10.98
C PHE A 90 -5.67 4.69 11.53
N LYS A 91 -5.34 3.50 12.06
CA LYS A 91 -4.03 3.17 12.58
C LYS A 91 -3.49 1.95 11.84
N CYS A 92 -2.26 2.06 11.36
CA CYS A 92 -1.52 0.91 10.88
C CYS A 92 -0.98 0.13 12.07
N GLY A 93 -1.35 -1.15 12.15
CA GLY A 93 -1.12 -1.99 13.32
C GLY A 93 -2.33 -1.97 14.25
N SER A 94 -2.92 -3.14 14.42
CA SER A 94 -3.65 -3.44 15.66
C SER A 94 -2.61 -3.93 16.67
N LYS A 95 -2.87 -3.65 17.94
CA LYS A 95 -2.00 -3.97 19.08
C LYS A 95 -1.35 -5.35 18.98
#